data_AF-A0A7W3WR27-F1
#
_entry.id   AF-A0A7W3WR27-F1
#
_cell.length_a   1.000
_cell.length_b   1.000
_cell.length_c   1.000
_cell.angle_alpha   90.00
_cell.angle_beta   90.00
_cell.angle_gamma   90.00
#
_symmetry.space_group_name_H-M   'P 1'
#
loop_
_entity.id
_entity.type
_entity.pdbx_description
1 polymer ?
#
loop_
_entity_poly.entity_id
_entity_poly.type
_entity_poly.pdbx_seq_one_letter_code
_entity_poly.pdbx_strand_id
1 'polypeptide(L)'
;PGGGGWTTAAGVLRPYDSMLAELADPHRAPELLRLRETIRSWRLYDQIRTDAAAPARAPRVGTRTPVLAPDGADLAAAIQTIREIGDPESLDDAVAAAFPGSSLTVTEHGGHFEVALRQPGVLRPLRAAELSDGTLRYLLWAAALLSPRPPALLVLNEPETSLHPELLAPLADLVRAAVARTQTIVVTHAAPLAAALASRGGRTIELVREDGRTAVRGQGLLDEPAWHWPGR
;
A
#
# COMPACT_ATOMS: atom_id res chain seq x y z
N PRO A 1 -4.19 20.89 30.56
CA PRO A 1 -5.33 20.60 31.48
C PRO A 1 -5.53 19.08 31.60
N GLY A 2 -4.68 18.42 32.40
CA GLY A 2 -4.68 16.97 32.62
C GLY A 2 -5.21 16.64 34.00
N GLY A 3 -6.52 16.76 34.20
CA GLY A 3 -7.18 16.23 35.39
C GLY A 3 -7.37 14.73 35.18
N GLY A 4 -6.65 13.89 35.93
CA GLY A 4 -6.75 12.42 35.91
C GLY A 4 -8.04 11.87 36.50
N GLY A 5 -9.19 12.51 36.21
CA GLY A 5 -10.51 12.04 36.60
C GLY A 5 -11.08 11.11 35.52
N TRP A 6 -11.63 9.97 35.94
CA TRP A 6 -12.41 9.12 35.05
C TRP A 6 -13.69 9.83 34.63
N THR A 7 -13.85 10.10 33.35
CA THR A 7 -15.11 10.59 32.78
C THR A 7 -15.93 9.42 32.24
N THR A 8 -17.11 9.19 32.82
CA THR A 8 -18.06 8.20 32.32
C THR A 8 -18.64 8.67 30.98
N ALA A 9 -18.47 7.88 29.92
CA ALA A 9 -19.14 8.10 28.66
C ALA A 9 -20.66 7.89 28.85
N ALA A 10 -21.47 8.83 28.36
CA ALA A 10 -22.92 8.76 28.52
C ALA A 10 -23.50 7.80 27.47
N GLY A 11 -23.96 6.63 27.92
CA GLY A 11 -24.59 5.61 27.06
C GLY A 11 -24.08 4.22 27.41
N VAL A 12 -25.01 3.29 27.66
CA VAL A 12 -24.67 1.86 27.79
C VAL A 12 -24.32 1.37 26.40
N LEU A 13 -23.02 1.27 26.10
CA LEU A 13 -22.57 0.53 24.92
C LEU A 13 -23.05 -0.90 25.06
N ARG A 14 -23.68 -1.41 24.01
CA ARG A 14 -24.07 -2.82 23.98
C ARG A 14 -22.79 -3.64 23.76
N PRO A 15 -22.75 -4.92 24.15
CA PRO A 15 -21.56 -5.76 24.00
C PRO A 15 -21.05 -5.91 22.56
N TYR A 16 -21.89 -5.59 21.57
CA TYR A 16 -21.60 -5.66 20.15
C TYR A 16 -21.33 -4.28 19.50
N ASP A 17 -21.41 -3.20 20.27
CA ASP A 17 -21.13 -1.86 19.76
C ASP A 17 -19.62 -1.58 19.80
N SER A 18 -19.10 -0.97 18.73
CA SER A 18 -17.69 -0.58 18.69
C SER A 18 -17.48 0.73 19.44
N MET A 19 -16.67 0.71 20.50
CA MET A 19 -16.23 1.93 21.19
C MET A 19 -15.64 2.97 20.23
N LEU A 20 -14.95 2.53 19.17
CA LEU A 20 -14.36 3.41 18.17
C LEU A 20 -15.43 4.09 17.30
N ALA A 21 -16.56 3.42 17.05
CA ALA A 21 -17.66 4.00 16.29
C ALA A 21 -18.46 5.01 17.16
N GLU A 22 -18.76 4.62 18.39
CA GLU A 22 -19.72 5.33 19.25
C GLU A 22 -19.11 6.48 20.07
N LEU A 23 -17.83 6.39 20.47
CA LEU A 23 -17.23 7.31 21.45
C LEU A 23 -16.12 8.21 20.87
N ALA A 24 -16.02 8.33 19.56
CA ALA A 24 -14.99 9.14 18.91
C ALA A 24 -15.35 10.63 18.86
N ASP A 25 -15.31 11.27 20.04
CA ASP A 25 -15.52 12.70 20.27
C ASP A 25 -14.17 13.44 20.37
N PRO A 26 -13.91 14.49 19.57
CA PRO A 26 -12.65 15.25 19.58
C PRO A 26 -12.27 15.89 20.91
N HIS A 27 -13.25 16.22 21.76
CA HIS A 27 -13.04 16.91 23.04
C HIS A 27 -13.03 15.94 24.21
N ARG A 28 -13.92 14.92 24.18
CA ARG A 28 -14.10 14.00 25.31
C ARG A 28 -13.21 12.75 25.23
N ALA A 29 -12.81 12.35 24.03
CA ALA A 29 -11.99 11.15 23.82
C ALA A 29 -11.03 11.31 22.62
N PRO A 30 -10.11 12.30 22.66
CA PRO A 30 -9.21 12.57 21.54
C PRO A 30 -8.28 11.39 21.23
N GLU A 31 -7.95 10.53 22.21
CA GLU A 31 -7.18 9.30 22.01
C GLU A 31 -7.95 8.26 21.21
N LEU A 32 -9.25 8.05 21.50
CA LEU A 32 -10.10 7.11 20.75
C LEU A 32 -10.32 7.60 19.32
N LEU A 33 -10.52 8.91 19.14
CA LEU A 33 -10.60 9.51 17.81
C LEU A 33 -9.30 9.27 17.02
N ARG A 34 -8.13 9.53 17.63
CA ARG A 34 -6.83 9.27 17.01
C ARG A 34 -6.67 7.80 16.62
N LEU A 35 -6.99 6.87 17.53
CA LEU A 35 -6.90 5.43 17.25
C LEU A 35 -7.83 5.02 16.11
N ARG A 36 -9.07 5.54 16.08
CA ARG A 36 -10.01 5.30 15.00
C ARG A 36 -9.47 5.76 13.66
N GLU A 37 -8.97 7.00 13.57
CA GLU A 37 -8.42 7.53 12.32
C GLU A 37 -7.15 6.77 11.90
N THR A 38 -6.30 6.35 12.84
CA THR A 38 -5.15 5.47 12.57
C THR A 38 -5.62 4.17 11.92
N ILE A 39 -6.59 3.46 12.49
CA ILE A 39 -7.11 2.19 11.94
C ILE A 39 -7.79 2.42 10.57
N ARG A 40 -8.58 3.48 10.42
CA ARG A 40 -9.21 3.84 9.14
C ARG A 40 -8.20 4.18 8.04
N SER A 41 -7.00 4.62 8.43
CA SER A 41 -5.93 4.90 7.48
C SER A 41 -5.29 3.64 6.91
N TRP A 42 -5.43 2.47 7.55
CA TRP A 42 -4.76 1.24 7.12
C TRP A 42 -5.15 0.86 5.69
N ARG A 43 -4.16 0.40 4.90
CA ARG A 43 -4.37 -0.07 3.53
C ARG A 43 -3.80 -1.46 3.37
N LEU A 44 -4.62 -2.34 2.82
CA LEU A 44 -4.28 -3.73 2.55
C LEU A 44 -4.52 -3.95 1.06
N TYR A 45 -3.45 -4.15 0.30
CA TYR A 45 -3.52 -4.49 -1.12
C TYR A 45 -3.20 -5.97 -1.27
N ASP A 46 -4.21 -6.74 -1.67
CA ASP A 46 -4.12 -8.19 -1.80
C ASP A 46 -3.80 -8.59 -3.26
N GLN A 47 -4.79 -8.47 -4.14
CA GLN A 47 -4.63 -8.80 -5.56
C GLN A 47 -5.18 -7.67 -6.43
N ILE A 48 -4.39 -6.60 -6.60
CA ILE A 48 -4.75 -5.57 -7.57
C ILE A 48 -4.65 -6.17 -8.97
N ARG A 49 -5.79 -6.19 -9.66
CA ARG A 49 -5.91 -6.79 -10.99
C ARG A 49 -5.09 -6.01 -12.02
N THR A 50 -4.44 -6.74 -12.92
CA THR A 50 -3.76 -6.17 -14.10
C THR A 50 -4.19 -6.82 -15.42
N ASP A 51 -5.15 -7.73 -15.39
CA ASP A 51 -5.70 -8.36 -16.60
C ASP A 51 -6.35 -7.33 -17.54
N ALA A 52 -6.79 -7.76 -18.73
CA ALA A 52 -7.35 -6.86 -19.74
C ALA A 52 -8.55 -6.03 -19.25
N ALA A 53 -9.30 -6.51 -18.25
CA ALA A 53 -10.44 -5.81 -17.66
C ALA A 53 -10.09 -5.10 -16.34
N ALA A 54 -8.80 -5.01 -15.98
CA ALA A 54 -8.36 -4.30 -14.79
C ALA A 54 -8.83 -2.84 -14.81
N PRO A 55 -9.41 -2.33 -13.71
CA PRO A 55 -9.93 -0.97 -13.66
C PRO A 55 -8.91 0.12 -14.00
N ALA A 56 -7.64 -0.12 -13.69
CA ALA A 56 -6.50 0.77 -13.95
C ALA A 56 -6.16 0.94 -15.45
N ARG A 57 -6.64 0.04 -16.33
CA ARG A 57 -6.41 0.09 -17.78
C ARG A 57 -7.36 1.04 -18.51
N ALA A 58 -8.44 1.45 -17.86
CA ALA A 58 -9.45 2.32 -18.46
C ALA A 58 -9.28 3.78 -17.99
N PRO A 59 -9.53 4.77 -18.86
CA PRO A 59 -9.62 6.16 -18.43
C PRO A 59 -10.68 6.34 -17.32
N ARG A 60 -10.31 6.97 -16.20
CA ARG A 60 -11.20 7.24 -15.05
C ARG A 60 -11.32 8.71 -14.78
N VAL A 61 -12.39 9.13 -14.11
CA VAL A 61 -12.56 10.53 -13.72
C VAL A 61 -11.36 10.97 -12.88
N GLY A 62 -10.74 12.07 -13.31
CA GLY A 62 -9.64 12.71 -12.60
C GLY A 62 -10.17 13.32 -11.31
N THR A 63 -9.69 12.79 -10.18
CA THR A 63 -10.01 13.33 -8.86
C THR A 63 -8.72 13.48 -8.07
N ARG A 64 -8.81 14.20 -6.95
CA ARG A 64 -7.70 14.31 -6.03
C ARG A 64 -7.58 13.00 -5.23
N THR A 65 -6.64 12.15 -5.61
CA THR A 65 -6.47 10.79 -5.06
C THR A 65 -5.17 10.71 -4.26
N PRO A 66 -5.17 11.09 -2.97
CA PRO A 66 -3.98 11.02 -2.14
C PRO A 66 -3.67 9.59 -1.69
N VAL A 67 -4.58 8.63 -1.89
CA VAL A 67 -4.39 7.21 -1.56
C VAL A 67 -5.06 6.39 -2.65
N LEU A 68 -4.32 5.46 -3.26
CA LEU A 68 -4.80 4.57 -4.33
C LEU A 68 -5.97 3.69 -3.85
N ALA A 69 -7.00 3.54 -4.67
CA ALA A 69 -8.12 2.64 -4.39
C ALA A 69 -7.67 1.16 -4.33
N PRO A 70 -8.36 0.31 -3.55
CA PRO A 70 -8.01 -1.12 -3.42
C PRO A 70 -8.00 -1.90 -4.74
N ASP A 71 -8.78 -1.47 -5.73
CA ASP A 71 -8.88 -2.09 -7.06
C ASP A 71 -7.98 -1.42 -8.12
N GLY A 72 -7.24 -0.37 -7.73
CA GLY A 72 -6.33 0.38 -8.60
C GLY A 72 -7.02 1.26 -9.66
N ALA A 73 -8.34 1.42 -9.63
CA ALA A 73 -9.07 2.14 -10.68
C ALA A 73 -8.57 3.57 -10.88
N ASP A 74 -8.20 4.24 -9.80
CA ASP A 74 -7.78 5.64 -9.77
C ASP A 74 -6.26 5.83 -9.93
N LEU A 75 -5.55 4.86 -10.53
CA LEU A 75 -4.10 4.93 -10.79
C LEU A 75 -3.67 6.27 -11.39
N ALA A 76 -4.29 6.70 -12.49
CA ALA A 76 -3.91 7.93 -13.17
C ALA A 76 -4.12 9.17 -12.28
N ALA A 77 -5.20 9.19 -11.50
CA ALA A 77 -5.50 10.24 -10.52
C ALA A 77 -4.51 10.23 -9.34
N ALA A 78 -4.09 9.06 -8.86
CA ALA A 78 -3.08 8.92 -7.82
C ALA A 78 -1.71 9.41 -8.29
N ILE A 79 -1.29 9.03 -9.49
CA ILE A 79 -0.04 9.51 -10.12
C ILE A 79 -0.06 11.03 -10.28
N GLN A 80 -1.15 11.59 -10.82
CA GLN A 80 -1.29 13.03 -10.94
C GLN A 80 -1.26 13.73 -9.57
N THR A 81 -1.88 13.11 -8.56
CA THR A 81 -1.88 13.65 -7.20
C THR A 81 -0.49 13.68 -6.58
N ILE A 82 0.33 12.65 -6.82
CA ILE A 82 1.75 12.61 -6.43
C ILE A 82 2.52 13.75 -7.11
N ARG A 83 2.29 13.98 -8.41
CA ARG A 83 2.97 15.06 -9.13
C ARG A 83 2.65 16.45 -8.59
N GLU A 84 1.43 16.66 -8.09
CA GLU A 84 0.95 17.97 -7.67
C GLU A 84 1.27 18.33 -6.21
N ILE A 85 1.26 17.38 -5.27
CA ILE A 85 1.57 17.65 -3.83
C ILE A 85 2.46 16.62 -3.16
N GLY A 86 2.78 15.54 -3.86
CA GLY A 86 3.64 14.50 -3.33
C GLY A 86 5.09 14.80 -3.63
N ASP A 87 5.79 13.75 -4.02
CA ASP A 87 7.18 13.78 -4.41
C ASP A 87 7.31 13.32 -5.87
N PRO A 88 7.24 14.25 -6.84
CA PRO A 88 7.38 13.91 -8.25
C PRO A 88 8.78 13.37 -8.59
N GLU A 89 9.82 13.79 -7.88
CA GLU A 89 11.20 13.36 -8.12
C GLU A 89 11.36 11.88 -7.77
N SER A 90 10.90 11.46 -6.58
CA SER A 90 10.88 10.04 -6.19
C SER A 90 10.06 9.17 -7.14
N LEU A 91 8.97 9.71 -7.71
CA LEU A 91 8.17 9.01 -8.72
C LEU A 91 8.95 8.82 -10.03
N ASP A 92 9.58 9.88 -10.53
CA ASP A 92 10.36 9.82 -11.77
C ASP A 92 11.60 8.92 -11.61
N ASP A 93 12.27 8.96 -10.45
CA ASP A 93 13.38 8.06 -10.10
C ASP A 93 12.94 6.60 -10.06
N ALA A 94 11.78 6.29 -9.46
CA ALA A 94 11.24 4.93 -9.43
C ALA A 94 10.92 4.42 -10.83
N VAL A 95 10.29 5.25 -11.67
CA VAL A 95 10.01 4.90 -13.07
C VAL A 95 11.30 4.68 -13.86
N ALA A 96 12.32 5.53 -13.67
CA ALA A 96 13.61 5.40 -14.34
C ALA A 96 14.37 4.14 -13.91
N ALA A 97 14.31 3.78 -12.62
CA ALA A 97 14.94 2.57 -12.08
C ALA A 97 14.29 1.28 -12.62
N ALA A 98 12.97 1.27 -12.78
CA ALA A 98 12.24 0.12 -13.32
C ALA A 98 12.30 0.04 -14.86
N PHE A 99 12.24 1.19 -15.53
CA PHE A 99 12.14 1.28 -16.99
C PHE A 99 13.11 2.33 -17.52
N PRO A 100 14.41 1.99 -17.69
CA PRO A 100 15.44 2.95 -18.08
C PRO A 100 15.08 3.78 -19.32
N GLY A 101 15.24 5.10 -19.23
CA GLY A 101 14.91 6.05 -20.30
C GLY A 101 13.41 6.27 -20.54
N SER A 102 12.54 5.69 -19.71
CA SER A 102 11.10 5.88 -19.79
C SER A 102 10.65 7.09 -18.97
N SER A 103 9.51 7.68 -19.34
CA SER A 103 8.87 8.74 -18.56
C SER A 103 7.36 8.49 -18.47
N LEU A 104 6.81 8.69 -17.28
CA LEU A 104 5.40 8.50 -17.00
C LEU A 104 4.68 9.84 -17.04
N THR A 105 3.56 9.92 -17.74
CA THR A 105 2.72 11.12 -17.79
C THR A 105 1.27 10.76 -17.55
N VAL A 106 0.44 11.74 -17.21
CA VAL A 106 -1.01 11.59 -17.15
C VAL A 106 -1.60 12.46 -18.25
N THR A 107 -2.45 11.85 -19.07
CA THR A 107 -3.23 12.54 -20.10
C THR A 107 -4.63 12.81 -19.58
N GLU A 108 -5.17 13.98 -19.93
CA GLU A 108 -6.51 14.41 -19.56
C GLU A 108 -7.36 14.59 -20.81
N HIS A 109 -8.56 14.02 -20.80
CA HIS A 109 -9.56 14.23 -21.84
C HIS A 109 -10.97 14.26 -21.26
N GLY A 110 -11.61 15.42 -21.25
CA GLY A 110 -12.99 15.57 -20.78
C GLY A 110 -13.17 15.25 -19.30
N GLY A 111 -12.16 15.56 -18.47
CA GLY A 111 -12.13 15.24 -17.05
C GLY A 111 -11.75 13.79 -16.74
N HIS A 112 -11.44 12.96 -17.74
CA HIS A 112 -10.91 11.62 -17.53
C HIS A 112 -9.39 11.61 -17.63
N PHE A 113 -8.74 10.98 -16.66
CA PHE A 113 -7.31 10.76 -16.62
C PHE A 113 -6.94 9.35 -17.07
N GLU A 114 -5.82 9.26 -17.77
CA GLU A 114 -5.20 8.00 -18.17
C GLU A 114 -3.67 8.13 -18.09
N VAL A 115 -2.98 7.10 -17.60
CA VAL A 115 -1.52 7.07 -17.62
C VAL A 115 -1.00 6.82 -19.04
N ALA A 116 0.10 7.48 -19.37
CA ALA A 116 0.82 7.33 -20.61
C ALA A 116 2.32 7.17 -20.35
N LEU A 117 2.89 6.03 -20.73
CA LEU A 117 4.30 5.71 -20.55
C LEU A 117 5.05 5.89 -21.87
N ARG A 118 5.97 6.85 -21.92
CA ARG A 118 6.91 6.99 -23.05
C ARG A 118 8.11 6.08 -22.78
N GLN A 119 8.50 5.29 -23.78
CA GLN A 119 9.66 4.40 -23.69
C GLN A 119 10.59 4.60 -24.89
N PRO A 120 11.90 4.40 -24.75
CA PRO A 120 12.84 4.42 -25.86
C PRO A 120 12.44 3.41 -26.94
N GLY A 121 12.51 3.82 -28.22
CA GLY A 121 12.15 2.96 -29.35
C GLY A 121 10.66 2.90 -29.69
N VAL A 122 9.77 3.42 -28.84
CA VAL A 122 8.33 3.51 -29.15
C VAL A 122 8.00 4.92 -29.65
N LEU A 123 7.37 5.00 -30.84
CA LEU A 123 7.11 6.28 -31.53
C LEU A 123 6.11 7.19 -30.79
N ARG A 124 5.27 6.62 -29.94
CA ARG A 124 4.29 7.34 -29.12
C ARG A 124 4.22 6.77 -27.70
N PRO A 125 3.72 7.53 -26.72
CA PRO A 125 3.42 6.97 -25.40
C PRO A 125 2.43 5.81 -25.49
N LEU A 126 2.70 4.76 -24.71
CA LEU A 126 1.79 3.64 -24.48
C LEU A 126 0.73 4.04 -23.46
N ARG A 127 -0.53 3.81 -23.81
CA ARG A 127 -1.68 4.03 -22.92
C ARG A 127 -1.79 2.92 -21.89
N ALA A 128 -2.54 3.15 -20.82
CA ALA A 128 -2.75 2.17 -19.75
C ALA A 128 -3.21 0.79 -20.26
N ALA A 129 -4.10 0.78 -21.26
CA ALA A 129 -4.59 -0.44 -21.90
C ALA A 129 -3.51 -1.25 -22.64
N GLU A 130 -2.39 -0.62 -23.01
CA GLU A 130 -1.32 -1.21 -23.83
C GLU A 130 -0.12 -1.68 -22.99
N LEU A 131 -0.09 -1.33 -21.70
CA LEU A 131 0.99 -1.73 -20.80
C LEU A 131 0.97 -3.24 -20.54
N SER A 132 2.15 -3.85 -20.43
CA SER A 132 2.24 -5.21 -19.91
C SER A 132 1.73 -5.28 -18.46
N ASP A 133 1.27 -6.45 -18.04
CA ASP A 133 0.78 -6.68 -16.68
C ASP A 133 1.81 -6.28 -15.62
N GLY A 134 3.09 -6.62 -15.84
CA GLY A 134 4.17 -6.25 -14.93
C GLY A 134 4.42 -4.75 -14.88
N THR A 135 4.29 -4.04 -16.02
CA THR A 135 4.46 -2.59 -16.07
C THR A 135 3.33 -1.89 -15.31
N LEU A 136 2.08 -2.26 -15.59
CA LEU A 136 0.91 -1.70 -14.91
C LEU A 136 0.99 -1.93 -13.40
N ARG A 137 1.42 -3.12 -12.99
CA ARG A 137 1.56 -3.47 -11.58
C ARG A 137 2.63 -2.66 -10.87
N TYR A 138 3.78 -2.48 -11.50
CA TYR A 138 4.83 -1.64 -10.95
C TYR A 138 4.33 -0.20 -10.74
N LEU A 139 3.58 0.34 -11.71
CA LEU A 139 2.98 1.68 -11.58
C LEU A 139 1.93 1.76 -10.45
N LEU A 140 1.13 0.71 -10.25
CA LEU A 140 0.21 0.60 -9.10
C LEU A 140 0.98 0.63 -7.78
N TRP A 141 2.08 -0.11 -7.66
CA TRP A 141 2.91 -0.08 -6.47
C TRP A 141 3.62 1.25 -6.25
N ALA A 142 4.12 1.89 -7.31
CA ALA A 142 4.67 3.24 -7.23
C ALA A 142 3.61 4.22 -6.68
N ALA A 143 2.38 4.18 -7.20
CA ALA A 143 1.28 5.03 -6.72
C ALA A 143 0.91 4.77 -5.25
N ALA A 144 0.87 3.50 -4.83
CA ALA A 144 0.55 3.13 -3.45
C ALA A 144 1.66 3.51 -2.45
N LEU A 145 2.93 3.24 -2.80
CA LEU A 145 4.09 3.42 -1.92
C LEU A 145 4.57 4.88 -1.85
N LEU A 146 4.36 5.65 -2.91
CA LEU A 146 4.69 7.09 -2.96
C LEU A 146 3.49 7.99 -2.65
N SER A 147 2.41 7.41 -2.10
CA SER A 147 1.22 8.12 -1.64
C SER A 147 1.58 9.40 -0.86
N PRO A 148 1.02 10.58 -1.23
CA PRO A 148 1.22 11.83 -0.49
C PRO A 148 0.56 11.83 0.89
N ARG A 149 -0.37 10.90 1.13
CA ARG A 149 -0.98 10.65 2.45
C ARG A 149 -0.74 9.19 2.82
N PRO A 150 0.49 8.83 3.23
CA PRO A 150 0.82 7.45 3.56
C PRO A 150 -0.07 6.95 4.71
N PRO A 151 -0.55 5.69 4.64
CA PRO A 151 -1.35 5.10 5.72
C PRO A 151 -0.47 4.86 6.96
N ALA A 152 -1.08 4.63 8.12
CA ALA A 152 -0.31 4.21 9.30
C ALA A 152 0.25 2.79 9.16
N LEU A 153 -0.47 1.94 8.42
CA LEU A 153 -0.10 0.57 8.08
C LEU A 153 -0.42 0.31 6.61
N LEU A 154 0.56 -0.22 5.89
CA LEU A 154 0.44 -0.69 4.51
C LEU A 154 0.77 -2.19 4.47
N VAL A 155 -0.14 -3.00 3.96
CA VAL A 155 0.09 -4.43 3.72
C VAL A 155 0.07 -4.69 2.22
N LEU A 156 1.14 -5.28 1.69
CA LEU A 156 1.23 -5.73 0.31
C LEU A 156 1.27 -7.26 0.29
N ASN A 157 0.28 -7.90 -0.32
CA ASN A 157 0.28 -9.33 -0.54
C ASN A 157 0.79 -9.65 -1.95
N GLU A 158 1.77 -10.55 -2.03
CA GLU A 158 2.38 -11.02 -3.28
C GLU A 158 2.63 -9.92 -4.32
N PRO A 159 3.28 -8.79 -3.95
CA PRO A 159 3.47 -7.67 -4.88
C PRO A 159 4.34 -8.05 -6.09
N GLU A 160 5.11 -9.14 -6.01
CA GLU A 160 5.90 -9.73 -7.10
C GLU A 160 5.08 -10.40 -8.20
N THR A 161 3.81 -10.74 -7.97
CA THR A 161 3.03 -11.55 -8.92
C THR A 161 3.05 -10.86 -10.28
N SER A 162 3.26 -11.62 -11.36
CA SER A 162 3.41 -11.14 -12.75
C SER A 162 4.43 -10.00 -12.99
N LEU A 163 5.28 -9.64 -12.03
CA LEU A 163 6.41 -8.75 -12.26
C LEU A 163 7.55 -9.52 -12.92
N HIS A 164 8.26 -8.85 -13.83
CA HIS A 164 9.52 -9.37 -14.34
C HIS A 164 10.55 -9.42 -13.21
N PRO A 165 11.42 -10.45 -13.11
CA PRO A 165 12.42 -10.56 -12.04
C PRO A 165 13.31 -9.32 -11.86
N GLU A 166 13.62 -8.61 -12.95
CA GLU A 166 14.40 -7.37 -12.91
C GLU A 166 13.70 -6.23 -12.15
N LEU A 167 12.38 -6.28 -12.01
CA LEU A 167 11.59 -5.28 -11.27
C LEU A 167 11.56 -5.54 -9.76
N LEU A 168 12.04 -6.67 -9.27
CA LEU A 168 12.03 -6.99 -7.84
C LEU A 168 12.95 -6.09 -7.02
N ALA A 169 14.12 -5.73 -7.57
CA ALA A 169 15.03 -4.79 -6.92
C ALA A 169 14.45 -3.35 -6.87
N PRO A 170 13.95 -2.77 -7.99
CA PRO A 170 13.21 -1.51 -7.97
C PRO A 170 11.99 -1.53 -7.03
N LEU A 171 11.26 -2.64 -6.94
CA LEU A 171 10.15 -2.79 -6.01
C LEU A 171 10.63 -2.73 -4.56
N ALA A 172 11.72 -3.44 -4.22
CA ALA A 172 12.31 -3.39 -2.88
C ALA A 172 12.78 -1.98 -2.50
N ASP A 173 13.28 -1.21 -3.47
CA ASP A 173 13.67 0.20 -3.28
C ASP A 173 12.46 1.10 -2.99
N LEU A 174 11.34 0.92 -3.71
CA LEU A 174 10.07 1.61 -3.43
C LEU A 174 9.54 1.28 -2.02
N VAL A 175 9.56 0.00 -1.63
CA VAL A 175 9.12 -0.43 -0.30
C VAL A 175 9.98 0.23 0.78
N ARG A 176 11.30 0.23 0.61
CA ARG A 176 12.23 0.89 1.54
C ARG A 176 11.94 2.38 1.66
N ALA A 177 11.68 3.08 0.55
CA ALA A 177 11.34 4.50 0.58
C ALA A 177 10.06 4.80 1.38
N ALA A 178 9.06 3.91 1.30
CA ALA A 178 7.81 4.06 2.04
C ALA A 178 7.97 3.85 3.56
N VAL A 179 8.91 2.99 4.00
CA VAL A 179 9.11 2.64 5.43
C VAL A 179 9.45 3.84 6.32
N ALA A 180 10.01 4.92 5.75
CA ALA A 180 10.25 6.15 6.49
C ALA A 180 8.96 6.86 6.96
N ARG A 181 7.80 6.56 6.35
CA ARG A 181 6.53 7.26 6.57
C ARG A 181 5.36 6.35 6.95
N THR A 182 5.44 5.06 6.64
CA THR A 182 4.40 4.06 6.94
C THR A 182 5.03 2.78 7.47
N GLN A 183 4.36 2.11 8.41
CA GLN A 183 4.68 0.72 8.70
C GLN A 183 4.27 -0.12 7.48
N THR A 184 5.18 -0.92 6.93
CA THR A 184 4.90 -1.75 5.75
C THR A 184 5.12 -3.21 6.06
N ILE A 185 4.12 -4.05 5.76
CA ILE A 185 4.20 -5.51 5.80
C ILE A 185 4.13 -6.01 4.37
N VAL A 186 5.11 -6.81 3.97
CA VAL A 186 5.11 -7.48 2.67
C VAL A 186 4.99 -8.98 2.90
N VAL A 187 3.98 -9.59 2.31
CA VAL A 187 3.81 -11.04 2.26
C VAL A 187 4.24 -11.47 0.85
N THR A 188 5.21 -12.36 0.76
CA THR A 188 5.85 -12.71 -0.51
C THR A 188 6.32 -14.17 -0.48
N HIS A 189 6.21 -14.83 -1.63
CA HIS A 189 6.82 -16.14 -1.89
C HIS A 189 8.12 -16.00 -2.71
N ALA A 190 8.41 -14.82 -3.26
CA ALA A 190 9.66 -14.54 -3.97
C ALA A 190 10.83 -14.36 -3.01
N ALA A 191 11.62 -15.42 -2.84
CA ALA A 191 12.89 -15.38 -2.11
C ALA A 191 13.82 -14.22 -2.53
N PRO A 192 13.94 -13.85 -3.83
CA PRO A 192 14.74 -12.69 -4.23
C PRO A 192 14.21 -11.36 -3.68
N LEU A 193 12.88 -11.17 -3.62
CA LEU A 193 12.27 -9.97 -3.05
C LEU A 193 12.47 -9.92 -1.54
N ALA A 194 12.21 -11.03 -0.83
CA ALA A 194 12.44 -11.13 0.60
C ALA A 194 13.90 -10.82 0.97
N ALA A 195 14.87 -11.39 0.23
CA ALA A 195 16.29 -11.11 0.42
C ALA A 195 16.65 -9.63 0.13
N ALA A 196 16.05 -9.04 -0.91
CA ALA A 196 16.26 -7.62 -1.23
C ALA A 196 15.70 -6.69 -0.13
N LEU A 197 14.57 -7.03 0.48
CA LEU A 197 13.99 -6.28 1.61
C LEU A 197 14.80 -6.48 2.90
N ALA A 198 15.24 -7.71 3.18
CA ALA A 198 16.06 -8.02 4.35
C ALA A 198 17.41 -7.27 4.33
N SER A 199 18.08 -7.24 3.17
CA SER A 199 19.33 -6.48 3.00
C SER A 199 19.18 -4.96 3.18
N ARG A 200 17.93 -4.45 3.12
CA ARG A 200 17.57 -3.05 3.34
C ARG A 200 17.07 -2.79 4.78
N GLY A 201 17.27 -3.73 5.70
CA GLY A 201 16.89 -3.61 7.12
C GLY A 201 15.49 -4.16 7.46
N GLY A 202 14.82 -4.81 6.51
CA GLY A 202 13.52 -5.45 6.74
C GLY A 202 13.64 -6.65 7.68
N ARG A 203 12.77 -6.71 8.70
CA ARG A 203 12.62 -7.93 9.52
C ARG A 203 11.89 -8.99 8.71
N THR A 204 12.50 -10.17 8.60
CA THR A 204 11.91 -11.31 7.90
C THR A 204 11.31 -12.29 8.91
N ILE A 205 10.11 -12.78 8.62
CA ILE A 205 9.45 -13.86 9.35
C ILE A 205 9.18 -14.96 8.33
N GLU A 206 9.91 -16.06 8.41
CA GLU A 206 9.73 -17.20 7.50
C GLU A 206 8.62 -18.11 8.05
N LEU A 207 7.60 -18.34 7.23
CA LEU A 207 6.51 -19.27 7.54
C LEU A 207 6.79 -20.62 6.89
N VAL A 208 6.71 -21.68 7.68
CA VAL A 208 6.91 -23.06 7.25
C VAL A 208 5.68 -23.91 7.57
N ARG A 209 5.47 -24.96 6.78
CA ARG A 209 4.45 -25.96 7.06
C ARG A 209 5.09 -27.15 7.77
N GLU A 210 4.69 -27.37 9.02
CA GLU A 210 5.15 -28.47 9.87
C GLU A 210 3.91 -29.23 10.36
N ASP A 211 3.85 -30.55 10.17
CA ASP A 211 2.72 -31.40 10.60
C ASP A 211 1.32 -30.88 10.21
N GLY A 212 1.20 -30.25 9.05
CA GLY A 212 -0.06 -29.70 8.55
C GLY A 212 -0.49 -28.36 9.15
N ARG A 213 0.31 -27.77 10.05
CA ARG A 213 0.10 -26.42 10.60
C ARG A 213 1.13 -25.43 10.05
N THR A 214 0.76 -24.14 10.02
CA THR A 214 1.71 -23.06 9.73
C THR A 214 2.46 -22.72 11.00
N ALA A 215 3.79 -22.75 10.95
CA ALA A 215 4.68 -22.37 12.04
C ALA A 215 5.64 -21.28 11.57
N VAL A 216 6.13 -20.47 12.51
CA VAL A 216 7.23 -19.53 12.23
C VAL A 216 8.54 -20.29 12.41
N ARG A 217 9.39 -20.29 11.38
CA ARG A 217 10.67 -20.98 11.46
C ARG A 217 11.51 -20.43 12.62
N GLY A 218 11.97 -21.32 13.48
CA GLY A 218 12.85 -20.97 14.60
C GLY A 218 12.15 -20.36 15.81
N GLN A 219 10.81 -20.30 15.84
CA GLN A 219 10.04 -19.90 17.02
C GLN A 219 9.68 -21.14 17.86
N GLY A 220 10.19 -21.23 19.08
CA GLY A 220 9.82 -22.28 20.04
C GLY A 220 8.65 -21.88 20.95
N LEU A 221 8.18 -22.82 21.78
CA LEU A 221 7.05 -22.61 22.73
C LEU A 221 7.24 -21.42 23.69
N LEU A 222 8.48 -21.04 23.99
CA LEU A 222 8.82 -19.94 24.91
C LEU A 222 9.04 -18.60 24.18
N ASP A 223 9.11 -18.63 22.85
CA ASP A 223 9.31 -17.45 21.99
C ASP A 223 7.99 -16.97 21.35
N GLU A 224 6.88 -17.65 21.66
CA GLU A 224 5.54 -17.23 21.26
C GLU A 224 5.12 -15.98 22.06
N PRO A 225 4.54 -14.95 21.42
CA PRO A 225 4.00 -13.82 22.15
C PRO A 225 2.89 -14.31 23.08
N ALA A 226 2.92 -13.87 24.35
CA ALA A 226 1.97 -14.24 25.40
C ALA A 226 0.58 -13.64 25.16
N TRP A 227 -0.07 -14.00 24.05
CA TRP A 227 -1.45 -13.62 23.76
C TRP A 227 -2.38 -14.61 24.47
N HIS A 228 -2.85 -14.20 25.66
CA HIS A 228 -3.99 -14.83 26.29
C HIS A 228 -5.27 -14.28 25.66
N TRP A 229 -5.90 -15.06 24.78
CA TRP A 229 -7.28 -14.80 24.40
C TRP A 229 -8.17 -15.14 25.60
N PRO A 230 -9.02 -14.21 26.09
CA PRO A 230 -9.99 -14.55 27.10
C PRO A 230 -10.91 -15.65 26.57
N GLY A 231 -11.25 -16.62 27.43
CA GLY A 231 -12.23 -17.66 27.11
C GLY A 231 -13.56 -17.03 26.68
N ARG A 232 -14.21 -17.64 25.68
CA ARG A 232 -15.53 -17.23 25.18
C ARG A 232 -16.58 -17.18 26.29
#